data_AF-A0A315D6A0-F1
#
_entry.id   AF-A0A315D6A0-F1
#
_cell.length_a   1.000
_cell.length_b   1.000
_cell.length_c   1.000
_cell.angle_alpha   90.00
_cell.angle_beta   90.00
_cell.angle_gamma   90.00
#
_symmetry.space_group_name_H-M   'P 1'
#
loop_
_entity.id
_entity.type
_entity.pdbx_description
1 polymer ?
#
loop_
_entity_poly.entity_id
_entity_poly.type
_entity_poly.pdbx_seq_one_letter_code
_entity_poly.pdbx_strand_id
1 'polypeptide(L)'
;MPHLVILYTSQLDAEVNMTALCRQMADAMLTVRDEEAKQVFPTGGTRVLAYPAPHYAVADGGAAGREAGGTGDYAFVYLNLRMGRGRSEATQQRAGQTLLAVAQDSFAPVMAQRHIGITLQIDVGPEVFDAKHSNLHPLFQKVTP
;
A
#
# COMPACT_ATOMS: atom_id res chain seq x y z
N MET A 1 6.35 10.77 -8.06
CA MET A 1 6.04 9.41 -8.50
C MET A 1 5.62 8.62 -7.28
N PRO A 2 4.38 8.80 -6.79
CA PRO A 2 3.93 8.11 -5.59
C PRO A 2 3.59 6.66 -5.93
N HIS A 3 4.43 5.73 -5.45
CA HIS A 3 4.28 4.30 -5.72
C HIS A 3 4.05 3.58 -4.39
N LEU A 4 2.93 2.87 -4.30
CA LEU A 4 2.67 1.95 -3.20
C LEU A 4 2.96 0.52 -3.67
N VAL A 5 3.91 -0.15 -3.01
CA VAL A 5 4.23 -1.56 -3.26
C VAL A 5 3.69 -2.39 -2.11
N ILE A 6 3.02 -3.49 -2.43
CA ILE A 6 2.47 -4.46 -1.49
C ILE A 6 3.21 -5.78 -1.70
N LEU A 7 3.99 -6.21 -0.72
CA LEU A 7 4.61 -7.53 -0.69
C LEU A 7 3.82 -8.39 0.30
N TYR A 8 3.41 -9.58 -0.11
CA TYR A 8 2.57 -10.42 0.74
C TYR A 8 2.84 -11.90 0.55
N THR A 9 2.48 -12.71 1.54
CA THR A 9 2.55 -14.17 1.44
C THR A 9 1.46 -14.69 0.51
N SER A 10 1.84 -15.46 -0.51
CA SER A 10 0.97 -15.80 -1.64
C SER A 10 -0.31 -16.57 -1.29
N GLN A 11 -0.40 -17.25 -0.14
CA GLN A 11 -1.64 -17.95 0.24
C GLN A 11 -2.82 -16.99 0.41
N LEU A 12 -2.57 -15.69 0.64
CA LEU A 12 -3.62 -14.67 0.73
C LEU A 12 -4.38 -14.46 -0.58
N ASP A 13 -3.87 -14.90 -1.73
CA ASP A 13 -4.61 -14.81 -3.00
C ASP A 13 -5.92 -15.62 -2.99
N ALA A 14 -6.03 -16.61 -2.10
CA ALA A 14 -7.25 -17.38 -1.91
C ALA A 14 -8.33 -16.64 -1.09
N GLU A 15 -7.96 -15.58 -0.35
CA GLU A 15 -8.80 -14.94 0.66
C GLU A 15 -9.02 -13.44 0.40
N VAL A 16 -8.09 -12.80 -0.30
CA VAL A 16 -8.09 -11.35 -0.55
C VAL A 16 -8.06 -11.10 -2.05
N ASN A 17 -9.02 -10.30 -2.53
CA ASN A 17 -8.95 -9.78 -3.89
C ASN A 17 -7.89 -8.67 -3.96
N MET A 18 -6.65 -9.05 -4.24
CA MET A 18 -5.51 -8.13 -4.33
C MET A 18 -5.66 -7.07 -5.43
N THR A 19 -6.43 -7.37 -6.49
CA THR A 19 -6.75 -6.37 -7.53
C THR A 19 -7.67 -5.28 -6.98
N ALA A 20 -8.71 -5.66 -6.24
CA ALA A 20 -9.60 -4.71 -5.58
C ALA A 20 -8.85 -3.86 -4.54
N LEU A 21 -7.99 -4.48 -3.73
CA LEU A 21 -7.13 -3.76 -2.78
C LEU A 21 -6.25 -2.73 -3.48
N CYS A 22 -5.57 -3.10 -4.58
CA CYS A 22 -4.74 -2.16 -5.35
C CYS A 22 -5.56 -0.95 -5.82
N ARG A 23 -6.77 -1.18 -6.32
CA ARG A 23 -7.68 -0.10 -6.77
C ARG A 23 -8.09 0.80 -5.61
N GLN A 24 -8.53 0.23 -4.49
CA GLN A 24 -8.96 0.97 -3.30
C GLN A 24 -7.82 1.83 -2.73
N MET A 25 -6.62 1.26 -2.63
CA MET A 25 -5.43 2.00 -2.22
C MET A 25 -5.12 3.16 -3.16
N ALA A 26 -5.19 2.92 -4.48
CA ALA A 26 -4.98 3.98 -5.46
C ALA A 26 -6.05 5.08 -5.30
N ASP A 27 -7.33 4.73 -5.14
CA ASP A 27 -8.40 5.71 -4.92
C ASP A 27 -8.16 6.54 -3.66
N ALA A 28 -7.77 5.91 -2.56
CA ALA A 28 -7.46 6.58 -1.31
C ALA A 28 -6.25 7.52 -1.43
N MET A 29 -5.21 7.14 -2.18
CA MET A 29 -4.12 8.08 -2.50
C MET A 29 -4.65 9.33 -3.22
N LEU A 30 -5.63 9.19 -4.12
CA LEU A 30 -6.21 10.32 -4.85
C LEU A 30 -7.10 11.22 -3.98
N THR A 31 -7.52 10.79 -2.78
CA THR A 31 -8.28 11.62 -1.84
C THR A 31 -7.40 12.44 -0.91
N VAL A 32 -6.12 12.07 -0.73
CA VAL A 32 -5.22 12.80 0.17
C VAL A 32 -5.08 14.26 -0.30
N ARG A 33 -5.35 15.18 0.63
CA ARG A 33 -5.18 16.62 0.47
C ARG A 33 -4.13 17.15 1.42
N ASP A 34 -3.36 18.16 1.01
CA ASP A 34 -2.45 18.89 1.89
C ASP A 34 -3.23 19.91 2.73
N GLU A 35 -2.51 20.73 3.50
CA GLU A 35 -3.06 21.78 4.34
C GLU A 35 -3.78 22.89 3.55
N GLU A 36 -3.51 23.03 2.25
CA GLU A 36 -4.15 23.99 1.34
C GLU A 36 -5.27 23.36 0.50
N ALA A 37 -5.73 22.16 0.88
CA ALA A 37 -6.73 21.37 0.16
C ALA A 37 -6.33 20.99 -1.29
N LYS A 38 -5.04 20.98 -1.61
CA LYS A 38 -4.53 20.51 -2.92
C LYS A 38 -4.28 19.02 -2.89
N GLN A 39 -4.50 18.36 -4.03
CA GLN A 39 -4.25 16.93 -4.18
C GLN A 39 -2.76 16.61 -4.04
N VAL A 40 -2.42 15.73 -3.09
CA VAL A 40 -1.02 15.41 -2.76
C VAL A 40 -0.37 14.51 -3.81
N PHE A 41 -1.10 13.49 -4.25
CA PHE A 41 -0.66 12.47 -5.20
C PHE A 41 -1.32 12.68 -6.57
N PRO A 42 -0.56 13.09 -7.61
CA PRO A 42 -1.13 13.35 -8.93
C PRO A 42 -1.71 12.08 -9.57
N THR A 43 -2.91 12.17 -10.14
CA THR A 43 -3.62 11.04 -10.76
C THR A 43 -2.77 10.30 -11.79
N GLY A 44 -2.14 11.03 -12.72
CA GLY A 44 -1.29 10.44 -13.74
C GLY A 44 -0.02 9.77 -13.22
N GLY A 45 0.38 10.03 -11.97
CA GLY A 45 1.60 9.50 -11.35
C GLY A 45 1.38 8.44 -10.26
N THR A 46 0.15 8.24 -9.79
CA THR A 46 -0.19 7.26 -8.74
C THR A 46 -0.10 5.84 -9.29
N ARG A 47 0.65 4.98 -8.59
CA ARG A 47 0.80 3.56 -8.91
C ARG A 47 0.65 2.73 -7.64
N VAL A 48 -0.06 1.61 -7.74
CA VAL A 48 -0.12 0.59 -6.70
C VAL A 48 0.19 -0.75 -7.36
N LEU A 49 1.10 -1.51 -6.75
CA LEU A 49 1.58 -2.79 -7.25
C LEU A 49 1.57 -3.80 -6.12
N ALA A 50 1.11 -5.02 -6.38
CA ALA A 50 1.10 -6.09 -5.39
C ALA A 50 1.85 -7.31 -5.93
N TYR A 51 2.72 -7.89 -5.10
CA TYR A 51 3.57 -9.03 -5.45
C TYR A 51 3.37 -10.17 -4.43
N PRO A 52 2.79 -11.30 -4.87
CA PRO A 52 2.73 -12.50 -4.04
C PRO A 52 4.12 -13.14 -3.94
N ALA A 53 4.58 -13.40 -2.73
CA ALA A 53 5.76 -14.21 -2.47
C ALA A 53 5.36 -15.69 -2.49
N PRO A 54 5.81 -16.50 -3.47
CA PRO A 54 5.49 -17.94 -3.52
C PRO A 54 6.23 -18.74 -2.44
N HIS A 55 7.29 -18.18 -1.88
CA HIS A 55 8.10 -18.78 -0.83
C HIS A 55 8.30 -17.77 0.29
N TYR A 56 8.01 -18.18 1.52
CA TYR A 56 8.09 -17.34 2.71
C TYR A 56 8.27 -18.19 3.97
N ALA A 57 8.79 -17.56 5.02
CA ALA A 57 8.77 -18.05 6.39
C ALA A 57 8.34 -16.90 7.29
N VAL A 58 7.30 -17.10 8.10
CA VAL A 58 6.73 -16.05 8.96
C VAL A 58 6.86 -16.48 10.41
N ALA A 59 7.47 -15.60 11.22
CA ALA A 59 7.69 -15.80 12.65
C ALA A 59 8.34 -17.17 12.97
N ASP A 60 7.75 -17.92 13.89
CA ASP A 60 8.26 -19.22 14.39
C ASP A 60 7.76 -20.43 13.59
N GLY A 61 7.20 -20.22 12.39
CA GLY A 61 6.63 -21.31 11.59
C GLY A 61 5.32 -21.89 12.15
N GLY A 62 4.60 -21.10 12.95
CA GLY A 62 3.28 -21.44 13.46
C GLY A 62 3.27 -22.15 14.80
N ALA A 63 4.41 -22.25 15.49
CA ALA A 63 4.51 -22.97 16.75
C ALA A 63 3.59 -22.34 17.80
N ALA A 64 3.74 -21.03 18.06
CA ALA A 64 2.88 -20.28 18.96
C ALA A 64 1.39 -20.33 18.55
N GLY A 65 1.11 -20.37 17.24
CA GLY A 65 -0.23 -20.39 16.70
C GLY A 65 -0.94 -21.71 16.99
N ARG A 66 -0.22 -22.83 16.88
CA ARG A 66 -0.71 -24.15 17.25
C ARG A 66 -0.87 -24.28 18.77
N GLU A 67 0.07 -23.75 19.55
CA GLU A 67 -0.03 -23.71 21.01
C GLU A 67 -1.27 -22.93 21.50
N ALA A 68 -1.64 -21.86 20.78
CA ALA A 68 -2.86 -21.09 21.02
C ALA A 68 -4.15 -21.74 20.46
N GLY A 69 -4.08 -22.94 19.90
CA GLY A 69 -5.23 -23.67 19.35
C GLY A 69 -5.61 -23.30 17.90
N GLY A 70 -4.79 -22.52 17.20
CA GLY A 70 -4.95 -22.16 15.80
C GLY A 70 -4.22 -23.11 14.82
N THR A 71 -4.21 -22.74 13.54
CA THR A 71 -3.61 -23.55 12.47
C THR A 71 -2.08 -23.47 12.41
N GLY A 72 -1.50 -22.37 12.89
CA GLY A 72 -0.10 -22.02 12.66
C GLY A 72 0.23 -21.60 11.21
N ASP A 73 -0.76 -21.43 10.33
CA ASP A 73 -0.57 -20.83 9.00
C ASP A 73 -0.61 -19.29 9.13
N TYR A 74 0.57 -18.69 9.24
CA TYR A 74 0.71 -17.24 9.36
C TYR A 74 0.81 -16.56 8.01
N ALA A 75 0.05 -15.48 7.85
CA ALA A 75 0.17 -14.58 6.72
C ALA A 75 0.93 -13.29 7.08
N PHE A 76 1.49 -12.64 6.07
CA PHE A 76 2.12 -11.34 6.25
C PHE A 76 1.90 -10.43 5.04
N VAL A 77 1.72 -9.14 5.30
CA VAL A 77 1.59 -8.08 4.29
C VAL A 77 2.47 -6.89 4.68
N TYR A 78 3.32 -6.46 3.75
CA TYR A 78 4.10 -5.24 3.84
C TYR A 78 3.68 -4.26 2.75
N LEU A 79 3.21 -3.09 3.16
CA LEU A 79 2.87 -1.97 2.29
C LEU A 79 3.93 -0.88 2.44
N ASN A 80 4.55 -0.47 1.34
CA ASN A 80 5.50 0.64 1.32
C ASN A 80 5.07 1.69 0.31
N LEU A 81 4.71 2.87 0.78
CA LEU A 81 4.52 4.04 -0.07
C LEU A 81 5.84 4.79 -0.19
N ARG A 82 6.39 4.83 -1.40
CA ARG A 82 7.43 5.81 -1.73
C ARG A 82 6.79 7.08 -2.26
N MET A 83 7.09 8.22 -1.64
CA MET A 83 6.61 9.54 -2.06
C MET A 83 7.76 10.52 -2.33
N GLY A 84 7.45 11.60 -3.05
CA GLY A 84 8.41 12.67 -3.33
C GLY A 84 8.64 13.57 -2.11
N ARG A 85 9.82 14.22 -2.08
CA ARG A 85 10.17 15.22 -1.07
C ARG A 85 9.28 16.47 -1.11
N GLY A 86 9.36 17.29 -0.06
CA GLY A 86 8.71 18.61 0.00
C GLY A 86 7.26 18.58 0.46
N ARG A 87 6.80 17.49 1.09
CA ARG A 87 5.53 17.46 1.83
C ARG A 87 5.82 17.63 3.32
N SER A 88 4.96 18.36 4.02
CA SER A 88 5.03 18.49 5.47
C SER A 88 4.89 17.14 6.18
N GLU A 89 5.39 17.05 7.41
CA GLU A 89 5.17 15.88 8.26
C GLU A 89 3.68 15.60 8.46
N ALA A 90 2.86 16.64 8.65
CA ALA A 90 1.41 16.49 8.78
C ALA A 90 0.77 15.89 7.52
N THR A 91 1.19 16.29 6.33
CA THR A 91 0.72 15.68 5.07
C THR A 91 1.20 14.23 4.94
N GLN A 92 2.44 13.92 5.35
CA GLN A 92 2.95 12.54 5.35
C GLN A 92 2.13 11.64 6.30
N GLN A 93 1.88 12.11 7.53
CA GLN A 93 1.05 11.40 8.52
C GLN A 93 -0.38 11.18 8.02
N ARG A 94 -1.00 12.22 7.42
CA ARG A 94 -2.34 12.13 6.84
C ARG A 94 -2.40 11.10 5.71
N ALA A 95 -1.40 11.05 4.85
CA ALA A 95 -1.31 10.01 3.81
C ALA A 95 -1.23 8.61 4.43
N GLY A 96 -0.40 8.44 5.47
CA GLY A 96 -0.27 7.17 6.19
C GLY A 96 -1.57 6.71 6.84
N GLN A 97 -2.24 7.59 7.56
CA GLN A 97 -3.53 7.30 8.20
C GLN A 97 -4.62 6.95 7.19
N THR A 98 -4.66 7.66 6.06
CA THR A 98 -5.62 7.40 4.98
C THR A 98 -5.43 5.99 4.40
N LEU A 99 -4.18 5.58 4.14
CA LEU A 99 -3.89 4.24 3.63
C LEU A 99 -4.06 3.14 4.69
N LEU A 100 -3.72 3.43 5.95
CA LEU A 100 -3.90 2.50 7.06
C LEU A 100 -5.38 2.15 7.25
N ALA A 101 -6.28 3.13 7.17
CA ALA A 101 -7.72 2.88 7.27
C ALA A 101 -8.20 1.90 6.18
N VAL A 102 -7.77 2.10 4.93
CA VAL A 102 -8.10 1.16 3.83
C VAL A 102 -7.52 -0.23 4.08
N ALA A 103 -6.28 -0.32 4.56
CA ALA A 103 -5.68 -1.62 4.91
C ALA A 103 -6.49 -2.33 6.00
N GLN A 104 -6.83 -1.62 7.08
CA GLN A 104 -7.62 -2.16 8.19
C GLN A 104 -8.96 -2.69 7.71
N ASP A 105 -9.71 -1.90 6.94
CA ASP A 105 -11.02 -2.30 6.42
C ASP A 105 -10.91 -3.51 5.48
N SER A 106 -9.92 -3.50 4.60
CA SER A 106 -9.74 -4.55 3.58
C SER A 106 -9.31 -5.89 4.18
N PHE A 107 -8.48 -5.86 5.22
CA PHE A 107 -7.94 -7.07 5.85
C PHE A 107 -8.72 -7.51 7.10
N ALA A 108 -9.65 -6.71 7.62
CA ALA A 108 -10.49 -7.09 8.77
C ALA A 108 -11.18 -8.46 8.60
N PRO A 109 -11.78 -8.83 7.45
CA PRO A 109 -12.38 -10.15 7.27
C PRO A 109 -11.37 -11.30 7.40
N VAL A 110 -10.14 -11.10 6.94
CA VAL A 110 -9.07 -12.11 7.00
C VAL A 110 -8.45 -12.18 8.38
N MET A 111 -8.26 -11.04 9.04
CA MET A 111 -7.81 -10.96 10.44
C MET A 111 -8.77 -11.67 11.41
N ALA A 112 -10.06 -11.74 11.08
CA ALA A 112 -11.03 -12.48 11.87
C ALA A 112 -10.91 -14.02 11.74
N GLN A 113 -10.19 -14.52 10.72
CA GLN A 113 -10.13 -15.94 10.38
C GLN A 113 -8.74 -16.56 10.53
N ARG A 114 -7.68 -15.74 10.42
CA ARG A 114 -6.28 -16.19 10.52
C ARG A 114 -5.42 -15.21 11.29
N HIS A 115 -4.23 -15.68 11.68
CA HIS A 115 -3.18 -14.79 12.17
C HIS A 115 -2.42 -14.17 10.99
N ILE A 116 -2.38 -12.85 10.96
CA ILE A 116 -1.76 -12.07 9.89
C ILE A 116 -1.04 -10.85 10.49
N GLY A 117 0.20 -10.63 10.06
CA GLY A 117 0.93 -9.40 10.33
C GLY A 117 0.76 -8.41 9.17
N ILE A 118 0.50 -7.15 9.48
CA ILE A 118 0.37 -6.09 8.46
C ILE A 118 1.25 -4.91 8.89
N THR A 119 2.09 -4.44 7.98
CA THR A 119 2.94 -3.26 8.20
C THR A 119 2.77 -2.29 7.05
N LEU A 120 2.57 -1.02 7.37
CA LEU A 120 2.59 0.08 6.40
C LEU A 120 3.70 1.05 6.75
N GLN A 121 4.51 1.41 5.76
CA GLN A 121 5.56 2.42 5.88
C GLN A 121 5.49 3.44 4.75
N ILE A 122 6.02 4.63 5.01
CA ILE A 122 6.18 5.70 4.02
C ILE A 122 7.66 6.09 3.97
N ASP A 123 8.23 6.02 2.77
CA ASP A 123 9.57 6.50 2.48
C ASP A 123 9.53 7.76 1.62
N VAL A 124 10.39 8.74 1.95
CA VAL A 124 10.63 9.92 1.11
C VAL A 124 11.82 9.66 0.21
N GLY A 125 11.63 9.77 -1.10
CA GLY A 125 12.63 9.45 -2.11
C GLY A 125 13.95 10.23 -1.98
N PRO A 126 15.11 9.54 -1.78
CA PRO A 126 16.42 10.16 -1.71
C PRO A 126 17.16 10.13 -3.07
N GLU A 127 16.44 9.93 -4.18
CA GLU A 127 17.06 9.74 -5.49
C GLU A 127 17.93 10.92 -5.92
N VAL A 128 19.08 10.59 -6.53
CA VAL A 128 20.03 11.54 -7.12
C VAL A 128 19.74 11.79 -8.61
N PHE A 129 18.88 10.98 -9.22
CA PHE A 129 18.44 11.10 -10.61
C PHE A 129 16.96 10.70 -10.72
N ASP A 130 16.19 11.48 -11.47
CA ASP A 130 14.79 11.22 -11.83
C ASP A 130 14.58 11.59 -13.30
N ALA A 131 14.05 10.65 -14.09
CA ALA A 131 13.61 10.90 -15.46
C ALA A 131 12.23 10.26 -15.68
N LYS A 132 11.32 11.05 -16.24
CA LYS A 132 9.96 10.60 -16.59
C LYS A 132 9.84 10.53 -18.11
N HIS A 133 9.75 9.32 -18.64
CA HIS A 133 9.46 9.08 -20.06
C HIS A 133 8.17 8.28 -20.17
N SER A 134 7.08 8.94 -20.58
CA SER A 134 5.74 8.35 -20.50
C SER A 134 4.78 9.00 -21.49
N ASN A 135 4.00 8.16 -22.19
CA ASN A 135 2.82 8.57 -22.95
C ASN A 135 1.53 8.58 -22.10
N LEU A 136 1.61 8.23 -20.80
CA LEU A 136 0.47 8.21 -19.89
C LEU A 136 0.20 9.59 -19.26
N HIS A 137 1.26 10.32 -18.88
CA HIS A 137 1.12 11.65 -18.27
C HIS A 137 0.33 12.67 -19.12
N PRO A 138 0.47 12.72 -20.46
CA PRO A 138 -0.32 13.63 -21.30
C PRO A 138 -1.84 13.50 -21.12
N LEU A 139 -2.36 12.32 -20.77
CA LEU A 139 -3.81 12.11 -20.55
C LEU A 139 -4.37 12.88 -19.34
N PHE A 140 -3.50 13.35 -18.44
CA PHE A 140 -3.89 14.00 -17.18
C PHE A 140 -3.48 15.48 -17.12
N GLN A 141 -2.85 15.99 -18.18
CA GLN A 141 -2.62 17.42 -18.31
C GLN A 141 -3.95 18.08 -18.73
N LYS A 142 -4.33 19.15 -18.05
CA LYS A 142 -5.48 19.94 -18.49
C LYS A 142 -5.12 20.50 -19.87
N VAL A 143 -5.87 20.11 -20.90
CA VAL A 143 -5.90 20.86 -22.16
C VAL A 143 -6.61 22.16 -21.82
N THR A 144 -5.86 23.23 -21.62
CA THR A 144 -6.46 24.57 -21.65
C THR A 144 -6.87 24.84 -23.10
N PRO A 145 -8.14 25.13 -23.41
CA PRO A 145 -8.54 25.61 -24.73
C PRO A 145 -7.77 26.86 -25.14
#